data_AF-A0A059DKS6-F1
#
_entry.id   AF-A0A059DKS6-F1
#
_cell.length_a   1.000
_cell.length_b   1.000
_cell.length_c   1.000
_cell.angle_alpha   90.00
_cell.angle_beta   90.00
_cell.angle_gamma   90.00
#
_symmetry.space_group_name_H-M   'P 1'
#
loop_
_entity.id
_entity.type
_entity.pdbx_description
1 polymer ?
#
loop_
_entity_poly.entity_id
_entity_poly.type
_entity_poly.pdbx_seq_one_letter_code
_entity_poly.pdbx_strand_id
1 'polypeptide(L)'
;MARIIAIAAPIAIIAVLGVGGTVVLQNLKPEPEKAEEARIGLNVFAEKVRRGDLEITVEAQGEVRPRREIVVAPQISGRIAYVSPDFIDGGFIKQGQLLVRVEAADYELAVVRARSGVASAEQGLTREIAEAELAQQDIEDLGISDVSPLARREPQLAQARAALDAAKAQLKDAELALERTAVYAPFAGRVWERDVDIGQVVATGQSLGRIFANDVVEVSLPLDDEEMGRLGLPLAFAASDQQPGPKVDFSATVGGVERHWTGEVVRTAAAVNSQTRQINVIAELKDPYGKGADGGAPMAPGLFVNAVIHGDTIPDVLIAPRASLRGGDRIFIGDTKKGTLSIRTVDLIYSDPHGAYVRTGIDAGEFAITSPIQAAFDGMNITVMERLPDGTIKTYEPVEDTPDGEEVEETAMRLTSAKGASE
;
A
#
# COMPACT_ATOMS: atom_id res chain seq x y z
N MET A 1 102.15 5.80 -66.68
CA MET A 1 100.86 6.32 -66.18
C MET A 1 99.62 5.82 -66.94
N ALA A 2 99.73 5.10 -68.06
CA ALA A 2 98.56 4.67 -68.85
C ALA A 2 97.79 3.44 -68.33
N ARG A 3 98.36 2.63 -67.40
CA ARG A 3 97.71 1.40 -66.88
C ARG A 3 96.81 1.62 -65.65
N ILE A 4 96.96 2.73 -64.93
CA ILE A 4 96.16 3.04 -63.73
C ILE A 4 94.78 3.61 -64.12
N ILE A 5 94.71 4.35 -65.22
CA ILE A 5 93.48 4.96 -65.73
C ILE A 5 92.50 3.90 -66.26
N ALA A 6 93.01 2.80 -66.83
CA ALA A 6 92.18 1.72 -67.39
C ALA A 6 91.43 0.87 -66.33
N ILE A 7 91.92 0.87 -65.08
CA ILE A 7 91.29 0.13 -63.96
C ILE A 7 90.43 1.06 -63.10
N ALA A 8 90.80 2.33 -62.97
CA ALA A 8 90.06 3.30 -62.16
C ALA A 8 88.71 3.72 -62.79
N ALA A 9 88.63 3.80 -64.12
CA ALA A 9 87.42 4.23 -64.83
C ALA A 9 86.18 3.35 -64.57
N PRO A 10 86.23 2.00 -64.66
CA PRO A 10 85.05 1.17 -64.39
C PRO A 10 84.65 1.17 -62.90
N ILE A 11 85.60 1.30 -61.97
CA ILE A 11 85.31 1.36 -60.53
C ILE A 11 84.60 2.67 -60.17
N ALA A 12 85.03 3.79 -60.76
CA ALA A 12 84.37 5.08 -60.57
C ALA A 12 82.92 5.08 -61.10
N ILE A 13 82.67 4.42 -62.24
CA ILE A 13 81.32 4.30 -62.80
C ILE A 13 80.40 3.45 -61.91
N ILE A 14 80.90 2.33 -61.36
CA ILE A 14 80.14 1.50 -60.43
C ILE A 14 79.86 2.26 -59.11
N ALA A 15 80.82 3.04 -58.63
CA ALA A 15 80.64 3.87 -57.43
C ALA A 15 79.59 4.98 -57.68
N VAL A 16 79.62 5.65 -58.83
CA VAL A 16 78.64 6.69 -59.18
C VAL A 16 77.25 6.10 -59.42
N LEU A 17 77.14 4.92 -60.04
CA LEU A 17 75.85 4.23 -60.20
C LEU A 17 75.31 3.67 -58.88
N GLY A 18 76.17 3.18 -57.98
CA GLY A 18 75.79 2.71 -56.65
C GLY A 18 75.33 3.84 -55.74
N VAL A 19 76.04 4.97 -55.75
CA VAL A 19 75.68 6.17 -54.98
C VAL A 19 74.45 6.85 -55.60
N GLY A 20 74.36 6.94 -56.93
CA GLY A 20 73.19 7.48 -57.63
C GLY A 20 71.93 6.63 -57.38
N GLY A 21 72.05 5.30 -57.43
CA GLY A 21 70.95 4.39 -57.16
C GLY A 21 70.45 4.44 -55.71
N THR A 22 71.35 4.63 -54.74
CA THR A 22 70.96 4.75 -53.32
C THR A 22 70.30 6.09 -53.01
N VAL A 23 70.72 7.18 -53.63
CA VAL A 23 70.08 8.50 -53.47
C VAL A 23 68.67 8.52 -54.10
N VAL A 24 68.49 7.89 -55.26
CA VAL A 24 67.17 7.78 -55.91
C VAL A 24 66.22 6.89 -55.10
N LEU A 25 66.71 5.80 -54.50
CA LEU A 25 65.91 4.92 -53.64
C LEU A 25 65.55 5.55 -52.27
N GLN A 26 66.34 6.50 -51.77
CA GLN A 26 66.00 7.23 -50.53
C GLN A 26 64.91 8.28 -50.77
N ASN A 27 64.87 8.92 -51.95
CA ASN A 27 63.84 9.89 -52.32
C ASN A 27 62.55 9.27 -52.88
N LEU A 28 62.55 7.98 -53.23
CA LEU A 28 61.35 7.22 -53.62
C LEU A 28 60.79 6.33 -52.50
N LYS A 29 61.20 6.51 -51.24
CA LYS A 29 60.44 5.94 -50.13
C LYS A 29 59.07 6.62 -50.14
N PRO A 30 57.97 5.90 -50.44
CA PRO A 30 56.65 6.47 -50.26
C PRO A 30 56.54 6.83 -48.78
N GLU A 31 56.11 8.05 -48.47
CA GLU A 31 55.67 8.34 -47.11
C GLU A 31 54.62 7.27 -46.78
N PRO A 32 54.80 6.51 -45.69
CA PRO A 32 53.79 5.54 -45.31
C PRO A 32 52.50 6.34 -45.11
N GLU A 33 51.49 6.09 -45.94
CA GLU A 33 50.11 6.40 -45.58
C GLU A 33 49.94 5.81 -44.19
N LYS A 34 49.86 6.68 -43.18
CA LYS A 34 49.26 6.30 -41.92
C LYS A 34 47.86 5.87 -42.32
N ALA A 35 47.65 4.57 -42.46
CA ALA A 35 46.34 4.03 -42.24
C ALA A 35 45.96 4.59 -40.87
N GLU A 36 45.08 5.59 -40.86
CA GLU A 36 44.33 5.93 -39.66
C GLU A 36 43.75 4.60 -39.23
N GLU A 37 44.28 4.05 -38.13
CA GLU A 37 43.67 2.92 -37.47
C GLU A 37 42.25 3.40 -37.16
N ALA A 38 41.30 3.06 -38.02
CA ALA A 38 39.89 3.21 -37.74
C ALA A 38 39.72 2.55 -36.38
N ARG A 39 39.51 3.38 -35.35
CA ARG A 39 39.36 2.92 -33.98
C ARG A 39 38.10 2.09 -34.00
N ILE A 40 38.22 0.77 -34.16
CA ILE A 40 37.08 -0.15 -34.10
C ILE A 40 36.62 -0.13 -32.64
N GLY A 41 35.78 0.84 -32.31
CA GLY A 41 35.15 0.96 -31.01
C GLY A 41 34.24 -0.24 -30.78
N LEU A 42 34.11 -0.66 -29.53
CA LEU A 42 33.16 -1.72 -29.19
C LEU A 42 31.74 -1.22 -29.50
N ASN A 43 30.98 -2.00 -30.28
CA ASN A 43 29.58 -1.71 -30.54
C ASN A 43 28.76 -1.94 -29.27
N VAL A 44 28.09 -0.91 -28.79
CA VAL A 44 27.33 -0.94 -27.55
C VAL A 44 25.93 -0.39 -27.77
N PHE A 45 24.94 -1.06 -27.20
CA PHE A 45 23.58 -0.53 -27.17
C PHE A 45 23.45 0.52 -26.07
N ALA A 46 22.79 1.62 -26.39
CA ALA A 46 22.45 2.68 -25.45
C ALA A 46 21.07 3.25 -25.74
N GLU A 47 20.43 3.79 -24.71
CA GLU A 47 19.16 4.49 -24.83
C GLU A 47 19.27 5.87 -24.18
N LYS A 48 18.44 6.80 -24.64
CA LYS A 48 18.48 8.17 -24.15
C LYS A 48 17.95 8.27 -22.72
N VAL A 49 18.67 9.01 -21.90
CA VAL A 49 18.20 9.48 -20.60
C VAL A 49 17.04 10.44 -20.83
N ARG A 50 15.91 10.17 -20.21
CA ARG A 50 14.71 11.01 -20.31
C ARG A 50 14.49 11.75 -19.02
N ARG A 51 13.75 12.86 -19.11
CA ARG A 51 13.27 13.62 -17.96
C ARG A 51 11.80 13.28 -17.76
N GLY A 52 11.40 13.03 -16.51
CA GLY A 52 10.01 12.71 -16.17
C GLY A 52 9.80 12.74 -14.66
N ASP A 53 8.56 12.49 -14.27
CA ASP A 53 8.19 12.46 -12.86
C ASP A 53 8.24 11.02 -12.34
N LEU A 54 8.75 10.84 -11.12
CA LEU A 54 8.77 9.55 -10.43
C LEU A 54 7.61 9.49 -9.46
N GLU A 55 6.66 8.61 -9.71
CA GLU A 55 5.64 8.23 -8.72
C GLU A 55 6.16 7.08 -7.88
N ILE A 56 6.28 7.29 -6.57
CA ILE A 56 6.72 6.22 -5.67
C ILE A 56 5.55 5.28 -5.43
N THR A 57 5.72 4.01 -5.77
CA THR A 57 4.75 2.96 -5.43
C THR A 57 5.39 1.87 -4.58
N VAL A 58 4.58 1.29 -3.69
CA VAL A 58 4.95 0.11 -2.93
C VAL A 58 3.88 -0.95 -3.12
N GLU A 59 4.31 -2.13 -3.55
CA GLU A 59 3.45 -3.28 -3.74
C GLU A 59 3.42 -4.13 -2.46
N ALA A 60 2.22 -4.48 -2.00
CA ALA A 60 2.00 -5.33 -0.86
C ALA A 60 0.83 -6.28 -1.10
N GLN A 61 0.67 -7.26 -0.22
CA GLN A 61 -0.45 -8.20 -0.27
C GLN A 61 -1.04 -8.34 1.14
N GLY A 62 -2.36 -8.52 1.20
CA GLY A 62 -3.04 -8.65 2.47
C GLY A 62 -4.40 -9.34 2.37
N GLU A 63 -4.87 -9.82 3.51
CA GLU A 63 -6.21 -10.36 3.68
C GLU A 63 -7.18 -9.24 4.04
N VAL A 64 -8.33 -9.21 3.37
CA VAL A 64 -9.43 -8.29 3.65
C VAL A 64 -10.17 -8.75 4.91
N ARG A 65 -10.34 -7.83 5.86
CA ARG A 65 -11.08 -8.06 7.12
C ARG A 65 -12.16 -7.02 7.30
N PRO A 66 -13.29 -7.35 7.93
CA PRO A 66 -14.29 -6.34 8.26
C PRO A 66 -13.74 -5.44 9.37
N ARG A 67 -14.07 -4.15 9.34
CA ARG A 67 -13.68 -3.24 10.43
C ARG A 67 -14.33 -3.61 11.76
N ARG A 68 -15.53 -4.18 11.72
CA ARG A 68 -16.27 -4.63 12.89
C ARG A 68 -16.83 -6.02 12.67
N GLU A 69 -16.55 -6.90 13.61
CA GLU A 69 -17.06 -8.27 13.67
C GLU A 69 -17.43 -8.56 15.12
N ILE A 70 -18.59 -9.18 15.32
CA ILE A 70 -18.99 -9.64 16.66
C ILE A 70 -19.58 -11.04 16.58
N VAL A 71 -19.41 -11.76 17.69
CA VAL A 71 -20.17 -12.97 17.98
C VAL A 71 -21.45 -12.54 18.69
N VAL A 72 -22.59 -12.90 18.12
CA VAL A 72 -23.92 -12.63 18.69
C VAL A 72 -24.16 -13.64 19.81
N ALA A 73 -24.44 -13.16 21.01
CA ALA A 73 -24.68 -14.01 22.19
C ALA A 73 -25.87 -13.49 23.01
N PRO A 74 -26.67 -14.36 23.64
CA PRO A 74 -27.80 -13.95 24.46
C PRO A 74 -27.29 -13.50 25.83
N GLN A 75 -27.97 -12.50 26.40
CA GLN A 75 -27.66 -12.02 27.76
C GLN A 75 -28.42 -12.81 28.84
N ILE A 76 -29.43 -13.58 28.45
CA ILE A 76 -30.24 -14.43 29.33
C ILE A 76 -30.37 -15.84 28.74
N SER A 77 -30.66 -16.82 29.60
CA SER A 77 -30.85 -18.21 29.18
C SER A 77 -32.30 -18.50 28.83
N GLY A 78 -32.53 -19.45 27.93
CA GLY A 78 -33.87 -19.96 27.65
C GLY A 78 -33.95 -20.66 26.30
N ARG A 79 -35.16 -21.04 25.90
CA ARG A 79 -35.41 -21.64 24.60
C ARG A 79 -35.57 -20.56 23.53
N ILE A 80 -35.01 -20.78 22.35
CA ILE A 80 -35.23 -19.89 21.21
C ILE A 80 -36.66 -20.04 20.71
N ALA A 81 -37.42 -18.95 20.80
CA ALA A 81 -38.79 -18.83 20.31
C ALA A 81 -38.85 -18.38 18.84
N TYR A 82 -37.87 -17.59 18.41
CA TYR A 82 -37.84 -17.02 17.06
C TYR A 82 -36.40 -16.77 16.62
N VAL A 83 -36.15 -17.02 15.33
CA VAL A 83 -34.93 -16.66 14.61
C VAL A 83 -35.35 -15.87 13.37
N SER A 84 -34.65 -14.78 13.09
CA SER A 84 -34.90 -13.95 11.93
C SER A 84 -34.61 -14.72 10.64
N PRO A 85 -35.47 -14.64 9.61
CA PRO A 85 -35.18 -15.21 8.29
C PRO A 85 -33.90 -14.66 7.65
N ASP A 86 -33.52 -13.44 8.02
CA ASP A 86 -32.30 -12.77 7.53
C ASP A 86 -31.05 -13.20 8.32
N PHE A 87 -31.23 -13.84 9.48
CA PHE A 87 -30.15 -14.41 10.28
C PHE A 87 -29.75 -15.78 9.72
N ILE A 88 -29.22 -15.79 8.51
CA ILE A 88 -28.76 -16.98 7.78
C ILE A 88 -27.41 -16.67 7.15
N ASP A 89 -26.60 -17.69 6.85
CA ASP A 89 -25.27 -17.51 6.27
C ASP A 89 -25.32 -16.64 4.99
N GLY A 90 -24.55 -15.55 4.98
CA GLY A 90 -24.54 -14.56 3.90
C GLY A 90 -25.74 -13.60 3.89
N GLY A 91 -26.70 -13.75 4.80
CA GLY A 91 -27.87 -12.89 4.95
C GLY A 91 -27.51 -11.44 5.29
N PHE A 92 -28.39 -10.51 4.95
CA PHE A 92 -28.22 -9.08 5.18
C PHE A 92 -29.02 -8.65 6.41
N ILE A 93 -28.39 -7.90 7.31
CA ILE A 93 -29.01 -7.42 8.54
C ILE A 93 -28.94 -5.90 8.63
N LYS A 94 -30.00 -5.29 9.17
CA LYS A 94 -30.05 -3.86 9.46
C LYS A 94 -29.70 -3.61 10.93
N GLN A 95 -29.18 -2.43 11.22
CA GLN A 95 -29.02 -1.99 12.61
C GLN A 95 -30.36 -1.97 13.32
N GLY A 96 -30.41 -2.49 14.55
CA GLY A 96 -31.62 -2.60 15.36
C GLY A 96 -32.59 -3.71 14.92
N GLN A 97 -32.20 -4.56 13.97
CA GLN A 97 -33.01 -5.69 13.56
C GLN A 97 -33.01 -6.80 14.62
N LEU A 98 -34.18 -7.35 14.92
CA LEU A 98 -34.30 -8.53 15.78
C LEU A 98 -33.69 -9.73 15.07
N LEU A 99 -32.65 -10.32 15.65
CA LEU A 99 -31.97 -11.51 15.13
C LEU A 99 -32.55 -12.79 15.73
N VAL A 100 -32.65 -12.82 17.06
CA VAL A 100 -33.10 -13.99 17.82
C VAL A 100 -33.97 -13.52 18.98
N ARG A 101 -35.00 -14.28 19.32
CA ARG A 101 -35.79 -14.09 20.54
C ARG A 101 -35.85 -15.36 21.36
N VAL A 102 -35.52 -15.23 22.63
CA VAL A 102 -35.72 -16.25 23.65
C VAL A 102 -37.17 -16.20 24.15
N GLU A 103 -37.73 -17.35 24.53
CA GLU A 103 -39.06 -17.43 25.13
C GLU A 103 -39.21 -16.45 26.30
N ALA A 104 -40.22 -15.58 26.20
CA ALA A 104 -40.41 -14.47 27.13
C ALA A 104 -41.35 -14.79 28.30
N ALA A 105 -42.10 -15.89 28.26
CA ALA A 105 -43.21 -16.17 29.18
C ALA A 105 -42.78 -16.11 30.67
N ASP A 106 -41.65 -16.73 31.02
CA ASP A 106 -41.14 -16.72 32.39
C ASP A 106 -40.69 -15.32 32.83
N TYR A 107 -40.14 -14.53 31.90
CA TYR A 107 -39.69 -13.16 32.14
C TYR A 107 -40.87 -12.19 32.25
N GLU A 108 -41.90 -12.34 31.42
CA GLU A 108 -43.16 -11.59 31.52
C GLU A 108 -43.84 -11.85 32.87
N LEU A 109 -43.87 -13.10 33.31
CA LEU A 109 -44.41 -13.46 34.62
C LEU A 109 -43.59 -12.86 35.76
N ALA A 110 -42.26 -12.79 35.63
CA ALA A 110 -41.39 -12.12 36.60
C ALA A 110 -41.70 -10.61 36.71
N VAL A 111 -41.93 -9.93 35.58
CA VAL A 111 -42.35 -8.51 35.56
C VAL A 111 -43.69 -8.32 36.27
N VAL A 112 -44.66 -9.19 36.01
CA VAL A 112 -45.97 -9.13 36.68
C VAL A 112 -45.83 -9.29 38.21
N ARG A 113 -45.02 -10.26 38.66
CA ARG A 113 -44.76 -10.47 40.10
C ARG A 113 -44.08 -9.26 40.74
N ALA A 114 -43.06 -8.70 40.10
CA ALA A 114 -42.34 -7.54 40.61
C ALA A 114 -43.25 -6.29 40.66
N ARG A 115 -44.11 -6.10 39.65
CA ARG A 115 -45.11 -5.01 39.63
C ARG A 115 -46.10 -5.11 40.79
N SER A 116 -46.56 -6.33 41.12
CA SER A 116 -47.39 -6.55 42.31
C SER A 116 -46.65 -6.22 43.62
N GLY A 117 -45.34 -6.51 43.68
CA GLY A 117 -44.47 -6.13 44.79
C GLY A 117 -44.39 -4.61 44.97
N VAL A 118 -44.23 -3.86 43.87
CA VAL A 118 -44.28 -2.39 43.89
C VAL A 118 -45.62 -1.91 44.44
N ALA A 119 -46.74 -2.41 43.92
CA ALA A 119 -48.07 -2.00 44.38
C ALA A 119 -48.30 -2.26 45.88
N SER A 120 -47.80 -3.39 46.40
CA SER A 120 -47.86 -3.68 47.83
C SER A 120 -46.99 -2.75 48.67
N ALA A 121 -45.78 -2.42 48.19
CA ALA A 121 -44.90 -1.47 48.89
C ALA A 121 -45.43 -0.03 48.85
N GLU A 122 -46.06 0.39 47.74
CA GLU A 122 -46.74 1.69 47.62
C GLU A 122 -47.92 1.80 48.58
N GLN A 123 -48.72 0.73 48.70
CA GLN A 123 -49.79 0.66 49.68
C GLN A 123 -49.25 0.77 51.11
N GLY A 124 -48.15 0.06 51.41
CA GLY A 124 -47.48 0.13 52.71
C GLY A 124 -46.97 1.54 53.05
N LEU A 125 -46.33 2.22 52.09
CA LEU A 125 -45.88 3.60 52.24
C LEU A 125 -47.05 4.57 52.43
N THR A 126 -48.11 4.42 51.64
CA THR A 126 -49.32 5.27 51.74
C THR A 126 -49.95 5.16 53.12
N ARG A 127 -50.05 3.94 53.67
CA ARG A 127 -50.52 3.73 55.04
C ARG A 127 -49.62 4.41 56.07
N GLU A 128 -48.31 4.27 55.94
CA GLU A 128 -47.36 4.85 56.88
C GLU A 128 -47.35 6.38 56.86
N ILE A 129 -47.56 6.98 55.67
CA ILE A 129 -47.77 8.43 55.53
C ILE A 129 -49.01 8.87 56.32
N ALA A 130 -50.14 8.18 56.14
CA ALA A 130 -51.36 8.50 56.88
C ALA A 130 -51.20 8.33 58.40
N GLU A 131 -50.48 7.28 58.86
CA GLU A 131 -50.21 7.08 60.29
C GLU A 131 -49.28 8.15 60.88
N ALA A 132 -48.29 8.60 60.10
CA ALA A 132 -47.40 9.69 60.51
C ALA A 132 -48.11 11.04 60.56
N GLU A 133 -49.02 11.32 59.61
CA GLU A 133 -49.88 12.50 59.62
C GLU A 133 -50.80 12.54 60.85
N LEU A 134 -51.43 11.41 61.19
CA LEU A 134 -52.22 11.29 62.42
C LEU A 134 -51.38 11.51 63.67
N ALA A 135 -50.19 10.88 63.75
CA ALA A 135 -49.29 11.06 64.88
C ALA A 135 -48.86 12.53 65.05
N GLN A 136 -48.62 13.24 63.94
CA GLN A 136 -48.27 14.65 63.95
C GLN A 136 -49.42 15.52 64.48
N GLN A 137 -50.65 15.27 64.06
CA GLN A 137 -51.84 15.97 64.59
C GLN A 137 -52.01 15.73 66.10
N ASP A 138 -51.88 14.48 66.55
CA ASP A 138 -52.01 14.14 67.97
C ASP A 138 -50.95 14.84 68.83
N ILE A 139 -49.71 14.97 68.32
CA ILE A 139 -48.62 15.70 68.98
C ILE A 139 -48.96 17.19 69.12
N GLU A 140 -49.52 17.79 68.07
CA GLU A 140 -49.92 19.21 68.04
C GLU A 140 -51.06 19.49 69.02
N ASP A 141 -52.09 18.63 69.03
CA ASP A 141 -53.24 18.75 69.93
C ASP A 141 -52.84 18.61 71.42
N LEU A 142 -51.85 17.76 71.71
CA LEU A 142 -51.33 17.55 73.07
C LEU A 142 -50.29 18.59 73.51
N GLY A 143 -49.82 19.46 72.60
CA GLY A 143 -48.87 20.53 72.90
C GLY A 143 -47.49 20.04 73.37
N ILE A 144 -47.04 18.86 72.91
CA ILE A 144 -45.78 18.26 73.34
C ILE A 144 -44.62 18.85 72.53
N SER A 145 -43.72 19.58 73.18
CA SER A 145 -42.62 20.30 72.52
C SER A 145 -41.37 19.45 72.26
N ASP A 146 -41.16 18.36 73.00
CA ASP A 146 -39.98 17.50 72.88
C ASP A 146 -40.39 16.05 72.56
N VAL A 147 -40.47 15.75 71.25
CA VAL A 147 -40.99 14.48 70.74
C VAL A 147 -39.89 13.74 70.00
N SER A 148 -39.66 12.48 70.38
CA SER A 148 -38.66 11.63 69.72
C SER A 148 -39.02 11.37 68.24
N PRO A 149 -38.01 11.18 67.36
CA PRO A 149 -38.24 10.79 65.96
C PRO A 149 -39.11 9.54 65.78
N LEU A 150 -39.05 8.62 66.74
CA LEU A 150 -39.87 7.40 66.75
C LEU A 150 -41.36 7.70 66.95
N ALA A 151 -41.68 8.66 67.81
CA ALA A 151 -43.08 9.08 68.03
C ALA A 151 -43.64 9.84 66.82
N ARG A 152 -42.78 10.53 66.05
CA ARG A 152 -43.13 11.11 64.73
C ARG A 152 -43.13 10.10 63.58
N ARG A 153 -42.83 8.84 63.87
CA ARG A 153 -42.76 7.73 62.90
C ARG A 153 -41.76 7.95 61.75
N GLU A 154 -40.75 8.80 61.96
CA GLU A 154 -39.74 9.09 60.94
C GLU A 154 -38.98 7.83 60.48
N PRO A 155 -38.53 6.92 61.39
CA PRO A 155 -37.88 5.67 60.99
C PRO A 155 -38.79 4.74 60.18
N GLN A 156 -40.07 4.66 60.52
CA GLN A 156 -41.04 3.81 59.84
C GLN A 156 -41.35 4.33 58.43
N LEU A 157 -41.50 5.65 58.27
CA LEU A 157 -41.59 6.28 56.95
C LEU A 157 -40.35 6.00 56.11
N ALA A 158 -39.16 6.16 56.69
CA ALA A 158 -37.91 5.87 56.00
C ALA A 158 -37.83 4.39 55.59
N GLN A 159 -38.25 3.47 56.45
CA GLN A 159 -38.33 2.04 56.15
C GLN A 159 -39.30 1.73 55.01
N ALA A 160 -40.51 2.32 55.03
CA ALA A 160 -41.51 2.10 53.99
C ALA A 160 -41.07 2.68 52.64
N ARG A 161 -40.41 3.84 52.63
CA ARG A 161 -39.79 4.43 51.43
C ARG A 161 -38.70 3.51 50.88
N ALA A 162 -37.79 3.03 51.74
CA ALA A 162 -36.74 2.10 51.33
C ALA A 162 -37.30 0.79 50.76
N ALA A 163 -38.39 0.27 51.33
CA ALA A 163 -39.08 -0.92 50.82
C ALA A 163 -39.68 -0.68 49.42
N LEU A 164 -40.28 0.49 49.19
CA LEU A 164 -40.77 0.88 47.88
C LEU A 164 -39.64 1.00 46.85
N ASP A 165 -38.54 1.66 47.21
CA ASP A 165 -37.39 1.82 46.31
C ASP A 165 -36.77 0.46 45.95
N ALA A 166 -36.68 -0.46 46.91
CA ALA A 166 -36.23 -1.84 46.65
C ALA A 166 -37.18 -2.60 45.71
N ALA A 167 -38.50 -2.48 45.89
CA ALA A 167 -39.48 -3.10 45.01
C ALA A 167 -39.41 -2.53 43.57
N LYS A 168 -39.22 -1.22 43.43
CA LYS A 168 -39.03 -0.56 42.13
C LYS A 168 -37.76 -1.03 41.43
N ALA A 169 -36.66 -1.21 42.16
CA ALA A 169 -35.43 -1.77 41.62
C ALA A 169 -35.64 -3.20 41.09
N GLN A 170 -36.35 -4.05 41.85
CA GLN A 170 -36.68 -5.41 41.41
C GLN A 170 -37.56 -5.43 40.16
N LEU A 171 -38.52 -4.51 40.03
CA LEU A 171 -39.31 -4.37 38.80
C LEU A 171 -38.42 -4.02 37.61
N LYS A 172 -37.51 -3.04 37.78
CA LYS A 172 -36.57 -2.64 36.72
C LYS A 172 -35.65 -3.80 36.29
N ASP A 173 -35.18 -4.61 37.23
CA ASP A 173 -34.37 -5.79 36.93
C ASP A 173 -35.16 -6.83 36.10
N ALA A 174 -36.42 -7.08 36.46
CA ALA A 174 -37.30 -7.98 35.71
C ALA A 174 -37.62 -7.45 34.30
N GLU A 175 -37.85 -6.14 34.16
CA GLU A 175 -38.09 -5.49 32.87
C GLU A 175 -36.85 -5.57 31.97
N LEU A 176 -35.65 -5.34 32.51
CA LEU A 176 -34.40 -5.48 31.77
C LEU A 176 -34.13 -6.94 31.34
N ALA A 177 -34.47 -7.91 32.21
CA ALA A 177 -34.38 -9.32 31.85
C ALA A 177 -35.34 -9.68 30.70
N LEU A 178 -36.56 -9.12 30.71
CA LEU A 178 -37.51 -9.27 29.62
C LEU A 178 -37.01 -8.63 28.32
N GLU A 179 -36.45 -7.42 28.38
CA GLU A 179 -35.87 -6.74 27.20
C GLU A 179 -34.74 -7.58 26.58
N ARG A 180 -33.88 -8.15 27.42
CA ARG A 180 -32.76 -9.01 27.03
C ARG A 180 -33.17 -10.33 26.37
N THR A 181 -34.45 -10.70 26.38
CA THR A 181 -34.95 -11.85 25.61
C THR A 181 -34.87 -11.62 24.10
N ALA A 182 -34.87 -10.36 23.66
CA ALA A 182 -34.75 -9.98 22.27
C ALA A 182 -33.31 -9.55 21.95
N VAL A 183 -32.64 -10.31 21.09
CA VAL A 183 -31.26 -10.02 20.66
C VAL A 183 -31.31 -9.27 19.33
N TYR A 184 -30.80 -8.03 19.35
CA TYR A 184 -30.80 -7.11 18.21
C TYR A 184 -29.41 -6.94 17.60
N ALA A 185 -29.35 -6.68 16.30
CA ALA A 185 -28.12 -6.33 15.59
C ALA A 185 -27.64 -4.92 16.00
N PRO A 186 -26.40 -4.76 16.51
CA PRO A 186 -25.89 -3.45 16.92
C PRO A 186 -25.47 -2.56 15.74
N PHE A 187 -25.29 -3.13 14.55
CA PHE A 187 -24.94 -2.43 13.31
C PHE A 187 -25.55 -3.13 12.09
N ALA A 188 -25.61 -2.43 10.97
CA ALA A 188 -25.96 -3.02 9.68
C ALA A 188 -24.77 -3.81 9.12
N GLY A 189 -25.04 -4.94 8.47
CA GLY A 189 -23.98 -5.85 8.08
C GLY A 189 -24.48 -7.12 7.42
N ARG A 190 -23.65 -8.16 7.50
CA ARG A 190 -23.97 -9.49 7.01
C ARG A 190 -23.67 -10.55 8.07
N VAL A 191 -24.35 -11.67 7.93
CA VAL A 191 -24.15 -12.85 8.77
C VAL A 191 -23.05 -13.70 8.15
N TRP A 192 -22.05 -14.00 8.96
CA TRP A 192 -20.97 -14.90 8.58
C TRP A 192 -21.43 -16.36 8.71
N GLU A 193 -21.93 -16.71 9.89
CA GLU A 193 -22.41 -18.04 10.26
C GLU A 193 -23.52 -17.94 11.31
N ARG A 194 -24.44 -18.90 11.32
CA ARG A 194 -25.44 -19.09 12.38
C ARG A 194 -25.26 -20.44 13.07
N ASP A 195 -25.25 -20.42 14.40
CA ASP A 195 -25.03 -21.60 15.26
C ASP A 195 -26.28 -22.07 16.02
N VAL A 196 -27.42 -21.40 15.85
CA VAL A 196 -28.63 -21.65 16.66
C VAL A 196 -29.89 -21.79 15.81
N ASP A 197 -30.82 -22.64 16.23
CA ASP A 197 -32.15 -22.77 15.60
C ASP A 197 -33.32 -22.67 16.60
N ILE A 198 -34.53 -22.50 16.07
CA ILE A 198 -35.78 -22.44 16.84
C ILE A 198 -35.94 -23.73 17.66
N GLY A 199 -36.32 -23.59 18.93
CA GLY A 199 -36.53 -24.70 19.84
C GLY A 199 -35.27 -25.15 20.61
N GLN A 200 -34.09 -24.66 20.25
CA GLN A 200 -32.86 -24.92 21.00
C GLN A 200 -32.84 -24.15 22.32
N VAL A 201 -32.30 -24.75 23.38
CA VAL A 201 -32.05 -24.08 24.66
C VAL A 201 -30.63 -23.52 24.64
N VAL A 202 -30.50 -22.23 24.98
CA VAL A 202 -29.22 -21.52 25.00
C VAL A 202 -28.91 -20.97 26.39
N ALA A 203 -27.63 -20.94 26.73
CA ALA A 203 -27.13 -20.30 27.93
C ALA A 203 -26.65 -18.86 27.66
N THR A 204 -26.60 -18.02 28.69
CA THR A 204 -26.01 -16.68 28.60
C THR A 204 -24.58 -16.76 28.07
N GLY A 205 -24.25 -15.93 27.07
CA GLY A 205 -22.92 -15.87 26.47
C GLY A 205 -22.61 -16.96 25.43
N GLN A 206 -23.51 -17.92 25.19
CA GLN A 206 -23.35 -18.91 24.12
C GLN A 206 -23.36 -18.24 22.74
N SER A 207 -22.49 -18.65 21.81
CA SER A 207 -22.53 -18.19 20.42
C SER A 207 -23.85 -18.59 19.77
N LEU A 208 -24.54 -17.61 19.19
CA LEU A 208 -25.70 -17.80 18.32
C LEU A 208 -25.31 -17.71 16.84
N GLY A 209 -24.12 -17.20 16.56
CA GLY A 209 -23.60 -16.93 15.23
C GLY A 209 -22.74 -15.66 15.23
N ARG A 210 -22.19 -15.34 14.05
CA ARG A 210 -21.24 -14.24 13.87
C ARG A 210 -21.74 -13.30 12.79
N ILE A 211 -21.61 -12.01 13.05
CA ILE A 211 -22.01 -10.96 12.12
C ILE A 211 -20.88 -9.95 11.95
N PHE A 212 -20.79 -9.35 10.79
CA PHE A 212 -19.78 -8.35 10.47
C PHE A 212 -20.40 -7.15 9.76
N ALA A 213 -19.84 -5.97 9.99
CA ALA A 213 -20.30 -4.75 9.36
C ALA A 213 -19.89 -4.72 7.89
N ASN A 214 -20.77 -4.19 7.03
CA ASN A 214 -20.56 -4.12 5.59
C ASN A 214 -20.23 -2.69 5.10
N ASP A 215 -19.94 -1.78 6.02
CA ASP A 215 -19.66 -0.37 5.77
C ASP A 215 -18.19 -0.09 5.45
N VAL A 216 -17.27 -0.80 6.08
CA VAL A 216 -15.82 -0.63 5.88
C VAL A 216 -15.09 -1.96 6.02
N VAL A 217 -14.16 -2.21 5.11
CA VAL A 217 -13.16 -3.28 5.22
C VAL A 217 -11.76 -2.70 5.39
N GLU A 218 -10.94 -3.42 6.14
CA GLU A 218 -9.54 -3.13 6.40
C GLU A 218 -8.67 -4.20 5.74
N VAL A 219 -7.52 -3.81 5.20
CA VAL A 219 -6.47 -4.70 4.70
C VAL A 219 -5.19 -4.40 5.45
N SER A 220 -4.59 -5.43 6.05
CA SER A 220 -3.31 -5.32 6.74
C SER A 220 -2.18 -5.61 5.75
N LEU A 221 -1.43 -4.57 5.39
CA LEU A 221 -0.33 -4.59 4.41
C LEU A 221 1.01 -4.54 5.16
N PRO A 222 1.73 -5.67 5.28
CA PRO A 222 3.03 -5.69 5.95
C PRO A 222 4.08 -5.03 5.06
N LEU A 223 4.70 -3.95 5.53
CA LEU A 223 5.78 -3.23 4.86
C LEU A 223 7.07 -3.26 5.68
N ASP A 224 8.22 -3.22 5.02
CA ASP A 224 9.52 -3.02 5.68
C ASP A 224 9.84 -1.53 5.90
N ASP A 225 10.95 -1.26 6.60
CA ASP A 225 11.37 0.11 6.96
C ASP A 225 11.77 0.95 5.74
N GLU A 226 12.32 0.31 4.69
CA GLU A 226 12.71 0.99 3.46
C GLU A 226 11.48 1.42 2.67
N GLU A 227 10.50 0.51 2.54
CA GLU A 227 9.19 0.75 1.92
C GLU A 227 8.43 1.86 2.64
N MET A 228 8.40 1.84 3.97
CA MET A 228 7.79 2.88 4.79
C MET A 228 8.46 4.25 4.57
N GLY A 229 9.80 4.26 4.51
CA GLY A 229 10.60 5.45 4.21
C GLY A 229 10.30 6.02 2.82
N ARG A 230 10.14 5.15 1.81
CA ARG A 230 9.76 5.57 0.45
C ARG A 230 8.38 6.20 0.39
N LEU A 231 7.41 5.65 1.12
CA LEU A 231 6.06 6.21 1.19
C LEU A 231 5.95 7.46 2.08
N GLY A 232 7.04 7.87 2.74
CA GLY A 232 7.02 8.99 3.69
C GLY A 232 6.11 8.74 4.90
N LEU A 233 5.81 7.47 5.20
CA LEU A 233 4.92 7.10 6.29
C LEU A 233 5.70 7.01 7.60
N PRO A 234 5.43 7.88 8.60
CA PRO A 234 6.06 7.75 9.90
C PRO A 234 5.54 6.53 10.65
N LEU A 235 6.34 6.05 11.62
CA LEU A 235 5.83 5.13 12.63
C LEU A 235 4.65 5.78 13.37
N ALA A 236 3.61 4.99 13.61
CA ALA A 236 2.36 5.46 14.22
C ALA A 236 1.65 6.57 13.42
N PHE A 237 1.82 6.62 12.09
CA PHE A 237 0.95 7.39 11.21
C PHE A 237 -0.53 7.10 11.48
N ALA A 238 -1.32 8.16 11.51
CA ALA A 238 -2.78 8.12 11.52
C ALA A 238 -3.29 9.22 10.58
N ALA A 239 -4.13 8.84 9.63
CA ALA A 239 -4.72 9.77 8.68
C ALA A 239 -5.61 10.77 9.42
N SER A 240 -5.52 12.03 9.01
CA SER A 240 -6.35 13.12 9.50
C SER A 240 -6.75 14.03 8.35
N ASP A 241 -7.71 14.94 8.57
CA ASP A 241 -8.12 15.89 7.54
C ASP A 241 -6.96 16.79 7.05
N GLN A 242 -5.92 16.97 7.88
CA GLN A 242 -4.73 17.76 7.57
C GLN A 242 -3.63 16.95 6.88
N GLN A 243 -3.60 15.64 7.11
CA GLN A 243 -2.64 14.72 6.53
C GLN A 243 -3.37 13.43 6.13
N PRO A 244 -3.98 13.41 4.93
CA PRO A 244 -4.66 12.22 4.44
C PRO A 244 -3.65 11.10 4.17
N GLY A 245 -4.14 9.87 4.17
CA GLY A 245 -3.35 8.71 3.81
C GLY A 245 -3.01 8.64 2.32
N PRO A 246 -1.89 7.97 1.97
CA PRO A 246 -1.66 7.45 0.63
C PRO A 246 -2.87 6.69 0.08
N LYS A 247 -3.14 6.87 -1.23
CA LYS A 247 -4.14 6.06 -1.93
C LYS A 247 -3.61 4.64 -2.14
N VAL A 248 -4.53 3.68 -2.13
CA VAL A 248 -4.21 2.27 -2.34
C VAL A 248 -5.12 1.70 -3.41
N ASP A 249 -4.53 1.17 -4.47
CA ASP A 249 -5.25 0.42 -5.49
C ASP A 249 -5.11 -1.07 -5.20
N PHE A 250 -6.24 -1.71 -4.91
CA PHE A 250 -6.35 -3.12 -4.65
C PHE A 250 -6.74 -3.89 -5.91
N SER A 251 -6.18 -5.08 -6.11
CA SER A 251 -6.60 -5.98 -7.17
C SER A 251 -6.68 -7.44 -6.72
N ALA A 252 -7.67 -8.17 -7.25
CA ALA A 252 -7.77 -9.62 -7.10
C ALA A 252 -8.63 -10.25 -8.21
N THR A 253 -8.38 -11.53 -8.48
CA THR A 253 -9.20 -12.31 -9.42
C THR A 253 -10.41 -12.91 -8.69
N VAL A 254 -11.62 -12.44 -9.00
CA VAL A 254 -12.88 -12.93 -8.42
C VAL A 254 -13.75 -13.51 -9.52
N GLY A 255 -14.06 -14.81 -9.42
CA GLY A 255 -14.88 -15.49 -10.44
C GLY A 255 -14.22 -15.53 -11.83
N GLY A 256 -12.89 -15.53 -11.90
CA GLY A 256 -12.12 -15.52 -13.15
C GLY A 256 -11.97 -14.14 -13.80
N VAL A 257 -12.47 -13.07 -13.17
CA VAL A 257 -12.34 -11.69 -13.65
C VAL A 257 -11.45 -10.92 -12.70
N GLU A 258 -10.48 -10.19 -13.25
CA GLU A 258 -9.66 -9.26 -12.47
C GLU A 258 -10.53 -8.08 -12.02
N ARG A 259 -10.53 -7.81 -10.72
CA ARG A 259 -11.30 -6.76 -10.07
C ARG A 259 -10.35 -5.76 -9.43
N HIS A 260 -10.72 -4.50 -9.50
CA HIS A 260 -9.93 -3.39 -8.96
C HIS A 260 -10.76 -2.55 -8.02
N TRP A 261 -10.21 -2.20 -6.87
CA TRP A 261 -10.86 -1.35 -5.90
C TRP A 261 -9.90 -0.31 -5.36
N THR A 262 -10.39 0.86 -4.98
CA THR A 262 -9.54 1.94 -4.46
C THR A 262 -9.88 2.23 -3.01
N GLY A 263 -8.86 2.29 -2.16
CA GLY A 263 -8.95 2.68 -0.76
C GLY A 263 -7.84 3.65 -0.36
N GLU A 264 -7.64 3.81 0.95
CA GLU A 264 -6.69 4.75 1.52
C GLU A 264 -6.01 4.17 2.76
N VAL A 265 -4.75 4.51 2.99
CA VAL A 265 -4.04 4.17 4.21
C VAL A 265 -4.58 5.00 5.37
N VAL A 266 -5.19 4.38 6.36
CA VAL A 266 -5.78 5.11 7.50
C VAL A 266 -4.85 5.17 8.71
N ARG A 267 -3.99 4.15 8.90
CA ARG A 267 -3.08 4.09 10.04
C ARG A 267 -1.96 3.08 9.82
N THR A 268 -0.90 3.23 10.58
CA THR A 268 0.15 2.21 10.73
C THR A 268 0.02 1.54 12.09
N ALA A 269 0.41 0.27 12.19
CA ALA A 269 0.41 -0.44 13.46
C ALA A 269 1.40 0.22 14.44
N ALA A 270 1.00 0.27 15.72
CA ALA A 270 1.80 0.91 16.76
C ALA A 270 3.10 0.17 17.11
N ALA A 271 3.28 -1.05 16.63
CA ALA A 271 4.43 -1.88 16.92
C ALA A 271 4.92 -2.63 15.68
N VAL A 272 6.24 -2.71 15.57
CA VAL A 272 6.92 -3.59 14.60
C VAL A 272 6.76 -5.03 15.06
N ASN A 273 6.43 -5.93 14.15
CA ASN A 273 6.46 -7.36 14.45
C ASN A 273 7.93 -7.79 14.64
N SER A 274 8.30 -8.22 15.84
CA SER A 274 9.69 -8.56 16.17
C SER A 274 10.22 -9.79 15.41
N GLN A 275 9.34 -10.65 14.90
CA GLN A 275 9.72 -11.82 14.11
C GLN A 275 9.99 -11.48 12.65
N THR A 276 9.12 -10.68 12.02
CA THR A 276 9.23 -10.35 10.60
C THR A 276 9.94 -9.02 10.32
N ARG A 277 10.13 -8.18 11.36
CA ARG A 277 10.61 -6.78 11.26
C ARG A 277 9.76 -5.91 10.33
N GLN A 278 8.53 -6.30 10.07
CA GLN A 278 7.58 -5.55 9.26
C GLN A 278 6.63 -4.75 10.14
N ILE A 279 6.15 -3.64 9.58
CA ILE A 279 5.12 -2.78 10.15
C ILE A 279 3.86 -2.99 9.33
N ASN A 280 2.76 -3.29 9.99
CA ASN A 280 1.48 -3.44 9.29
C ASN A 280 0.88 -2.06 9.03
N VAL A 281 0.81 -1.67 7.77
CA VAL A 281 0.03 -0.54 7.29
C VAL A 281 -1.41 -1.00 7.10
N ILE A 282 -2.37 -0.26 7.66
CA ILE A 282 -3.78 -0.59 7.56
C ILE A 282 -4.41 0.36 6.54
N ALA A 283 -4.88 -0.24 5.45
CA ALA A 283 -5.63 0.45 4.41
C ALA A 283 -7.12 0.11 4.55
N GLU A 284 -7.98 1.12 4.39
CA GLU A 284 -9.44 0.99 4.47
C GLU A 284 -10.07 1.19 3.09
N LEU A 285 -11.13 0.42 2.83
CA LEU A 285 -12.07 0.68 1.75
C LEU A 285 -13.48 0.86 2.33
N LYS A 286 -14.11 1.97 1.96
CA LYS A 286 -15.47 2.33 2.38
C LYS A 286 -16.50 1.79 1.40
N ASP A 287 -17.63 1.35 1.94
CA ASP A 287 -18.77 0.80 1.21
C ASP A 287 -18.38 -0.31 0.20
N PRO A 288 -17.70 -1.40 0.66
CA PRO A 288 -17.21 -2.47 -0.21
C PRO A 288 -18.31 -3.21 -0.98
N TYR A 289 -19.56 -3.12 -0.53
CA TYR A 289 -20.71 -3.76 -1.17
C TYR A 289 -21.58 -2.79 -1.99
N GLY A 290 -21.28 -1.49 -1.95
CA GLY A 290 -22.03 -0.45 -2.64
C GLY A 290 -21.15 0.31 -3.62
N LYS A 291 -20.90 1.60 -3.34
CA LYS A 291 -20.12 2.48 -4.22
C LYS A 291 -18.66 2.06 -4.39
N GLY A 292 -18.10 1.40 -3.38
CA GLY A 292 -16.74 0.89 -3.40
C GLY A 292 -16.59 -0.42 -4.15
N ALA A 293 -17.66 -1.01 -4.71
CA ALA A 293 -17.61 -2.26 -5.45
C ALA A 293 -17.25 -2.05 -6.93
N ASP A 294 -16.49 -2.99 -7.50
CA ASP A 294 -16.10 -2.96 -8.91
C ASP A 294 -17.13 -3.66 -9.79
N GLY A 295 -17.93 -2.89 -10.53
CA GLY A 295 -19.01 -3.45 -11.37
C GLY A 295 -19.99 -4.34 -10.58
N GLY A 296 -20.19 -4.03 -9.29
CA GLY A 296 -21.02 -4.81 -8.37
C GLY A 296 -20.30 -5.97 -7.66
N ALA A 297 -19.02 -6.23 -7.93
CA ALA A 297 -18.22 -7.21 -7.21
C ALA A 297 -17.64 -6.59 -5.92
N PRO A 298 -18.06 -7.06 -4.73
CA PRO A 298 -17.59 -6.49 -3.49
C PRO A 298 -16.20 -6.97 -3.13
N MET A 299 -15.44 -6.13 -2.43
CA MET A 299 -14.25 -6.58 -1.71
C MET A 299 -14.68 -7.27 -0.41
N ALA A 300 -15.07 -8.54 -0.54
CA ALA A 300 -15.57 -9.33 0.58
C ALA A 300 -14.43 -9.68 1.58
N PRO A 301 -14.72 -9.71 2.88
CA PRO A 301 -13.81 -10.29 3.87
C PRO A 301 -13.34 -11.71 3.51
N GLY A 302 -12.09 -12.02 3.83
CA GLY A 302 -11.43 -13.28 3.52
C GLY A 302 -10.80 -13.33 2.12
N LEU A 303 -11.01 -12.32 1.27
CA LEU A 303 -10.26 -12.19 0.01
C LEU A 303 -8.80 -11.84 0.31
N PHE A 304 -7.89 -12.45 -0.45
CA PHE A 304 -6.50 -12.01 -0.54
C PHE A 304 -6.36 -11.08 -1.74
N VAL A 305 -5.90 -9.85 -1.47
CA VAL A 305 -5.76 -8.79 -2.48
C VAL A 305 -4.30 -8.37 -2.61
N ASN A 306 -3.90 -8.03 -3.83
CA ASN A 306 -2.71 -7.22 -4.06
C ASN A 306 -3.07 -5.76 -3.79
N ALA A 307 -2.11 -4.99 -3.32
CA ALA A 307 -2.27 -3.57 -3.02
C ALA A 307 -1.08 -2.81 -3.58
N VAL A 308 -1.35 -1.77 -4.36
CA VAL A 308 -0.36 -0.78 -4.80
C VAL A 308 -0.60 0.49 -4.03
N ILE A 309 0.33 0.85 -3.15
CA ILE A 309 0.25 2.06 -2.32
C ILE A 309 0.99 3.18 -3.05
N HIS A 310 0.30 4.28 -3.30
CA HIS A 310 0.83 5.44 -4.03
C HIS A 310 1.40 6.47 -3.04
N GLY A 311 2.71 6.62 -3.04
CA GLY A 311 3.45 7.63 -2.28
C GLY A 311 3.56 8.97 -3.02
N ASP A 312 4.55 9.77 -2.62
CA ASP A 312 4.77 11.09 -3.19
C ASP A 312 5.31 11.01 -4.63
N THR A 313 4.91 11.99 -5.45
CA THR A 313 5.48 12.20 -6.79
C THR A 313 6.68 13.15 -6.69
N ILE A 314 7.85 12.71 -7.16
CA ILE A 314 9.04 13.54 -7.27
C ILE A 314 9.13 14.06 -8.71
N PRO A 315 8.96 15.38 -8.93
CA PRO A 315 9.03 15.96 -10.27
C PRO A 315 10.48 16.09 -10.76
N ASP A 316 10.64 16.16 -12.08
CA ASP A 316 11.90 16.52 -12.75
C ASP A 316 13.09 15.57 -12.46
N VAL A 317 12.85 14.26 -12.54
CA VAL A 317 13.85 13.22 -12.32
C VAL A 317 14.43 12.73 -13.64
N LEU A 318 15.71 12.36 -13.63
CA LEU A 318 16.40 11.77 -14.77
C LEU A 318 16.18 10.26 -14.76
N ILE A 319 15.59 9.74 -15.82
CA ILE A 319 15.23 8.33 -15.98
C ILE A 319 16.20 7.71 -16.98
N ALA A 320 17.09 6.86 -16.47
CA ALA A 320 17.95 6.02 -17.27
C ALA A 320 17.39 4.59 -17.33
N PRO A 321 17.67 3.80 -18.37
CA PRO A 321 17.28 2.39 -18.38
C PRO A 321 17.94 1.66 -17.22
N ARG A 322 17.19 0.79 -16.52
CA ARG A 322 17.74 0.01 -15.38
C ARG A 322 18.99 -0.76 -15.79
N ALA A 323 19.00 -1.31 -17.01
CA ALA A 323 20.10 -2.05 -17.58
C ALA A 323 21.38 -1.22 -17.79
N SER A 324 21.37 0.10 -17.59
CA SER A 324 22.56 0.97 -17.65
C SER A 324 23.22 1.18 -16.28
N LEU A 325 22.52 0.89 -15.18
CA LEU A 325 23.05 1.02 -13.83
C LEU A 325 24.09 -0.09 -13.55
N ARG A 326 25.20 0.27 -12.92
CA ARG A 326 26.36 -0.58 -12.63
C ARG A 326 26.78 -0.36 -11.18
N GLY A 327 26.99 -1.45 -10.43
CA GLY A 327 27.51 -1.38 -9.06
C GLY A 327 26.63 -0.64 -8.04
N GLY A 328 25.42 -0.20 -8.42
CA GLY A 328 24.47 0.51 -7.57
C GLY A 328 24.44 2.03 -7.79
N ASP A 329 25.53 2.65 -8.24
CA ASP A 329 25.68 4.10 -8.28
C ASP A 329 26.42 4.62 -9.53
N ARG A 330 26.68 3.77 -10.53
CA ARG A 330 27.41 4.18 -11.75
C ARG A 330 26.58 3.93 -13.00
N ILE A 331 26.65 4.86 -13.95
CA ILE A 331 26.06 4.72 -15.28
C ILE A 331 27.16 4.99 -16.31
N PHE A 332 27.21 4.16 -17.35
CA PHE A 332 28.13 4.36 -18.46
C PHE A 332 27.41 5.19 -19.52
N ILE A 333 27.99 6.35 -19.85
CA ILE A 333 27.45 7.28 -20.82
C ILE A 333 28.30 7.21 -22.09
N GLY A 334 27.65 7.03 -23.24
CA GLY A 334 28.31 7.08 -24.54
C GLY A 334 28.24 8.48 -25.15
N ASP A 335 29.39 9.09 -25.42
CA ASP A 335 29.46 10.31 -26.22
C ASP A 335 29.39 9.94 -27.71
N THR A 336 28.26 10.24 -28.35
CA THR A 336 28.02 9.94 -29.76
C THR A 336 28.86 10.78 -30.72
N LYS A 337 29.38 11.94 -30.29
CA LYS A 337 30.23 12.80 -31.13
C LYS A 337 31.67 12.30 -31.10
N LYS A 338 32.19 12.01 -29.91
CA LYS A 338 33.59 11.58 -29.71
C LYS A 338 33.80 10.08 -29.88
N GLY A 339 32.74 9.27 -29.80
CA GLY A 339 32.86 7.80 -29.84
C GLY A 339 33.51 7.21 -28.59
N THR A 340 33.32 7.84 -27.42
CA THR A 340 33.99 7.44 -26.18
C THR A 340 33.00 7.16 -25.05
N LEU A 341 33.29 6.15 -24.25
CA LEU A 341 32.57 5.83 -23.02
C LEU A 341 33.06 6.69 -21.86
N SER A 342 32.15 7.30 -21.12
CA SER A 342 32.42 7.98 -19.85
C SER A 342 31.74 7.26 -18.69
N ILE A 343 32.47 7.01 -17.60
CA ILE A 343 31.89 6.38 -16.41
C ILE A 343 31.47 7.47 -15.41
N ARG A 344 30.16 7.63 -15.21
CA ARG A 344 29.59 8.64 -14.30
C ARG A 344 29.07 8.00 -13.03
N THR A 345 29.40 8.58 -11.88
CA THR A 345 28.74 8.28 -10.60
C THR A 345 27.49 9.13 -10.49
N VAL A 346 26.38 8.53 -10.07
CA VAL A 346 25.06 9.14 -10.02
C VAL A 346 24.47 9.12 -8.62
N ASP A 347 23.69 10.15 -8.30
CA ASP A 347 22.86 10.19 -7.11
C ASP A 347 21.53 9.46 -7.38
N LEU A 348 21.53 8.15 -7.13
CA LEU A 348 20.38 7.28 -7.37
C LEU A 348 19.32 7.50 -6.29
N ILE A 349 18.10 7.83 -6.72
CA ILE A 349 16.93 7.92 -5.84
C ILE A 349 16.35 6.52 -5.64
N TYR A 350 16.05 5.83 -6.75
CA TYR A 350 15.39 4.53 -6.75
C TYR A 350 15.65 3.80 -8.08
N SER A 351 15.47 2.48 -8.10
CA SER A 351 15.48 1.71 -9.34
C SER A 351 14.48 0.56 -9.30
N ASP A 352 13.63 0.48 -10.31
CA ASP A 352 12.63 -0.57 -10.50
C ASP A 352 12.91 -1.34 -11.81
N PRO A 353 12.11 -2.36 -12.20
CA PRO A 353 12.28 -3.05 -13.47
C PRO A 353 12.18 -2.15 -14.73
N HIS A 354 11.54 -0.99 -14.64
CA HIS A 354 11.30 -0.06 -15.74
C HIS A 354 12.41 0.97 -15.92
N GLY A 355 13.14 1.34 -14.86
CA GLY A 355 14.16 2.38 -14.92
C GLY A 355 15.01 2.55 -13.66
N ALA A 356 16.09 3.31 -13.81
CA ALA A 356 16.87 3.89 -12.72
C ALA A 356 16.60 5.40 -12.68
N TYR A 357 16.16 5.88 -11.52
CA TYR A 357 15.73 7.25 -11.30
C TYR A 357 16.81 8.00 -10.54
N VAL A 358 17.36 9.04 -11.18
CA VAL A 358 18.58 9.72 -10.76
C VAL A 358 18.29 11.20 -10.54
N ARG A 359 18.83 11.77 -9.46
CA ARG A 359 18.73 13.19 -9.17
C ARG A 359 19.79 14.01 -9.91
N THR A 360 21.05 13.58 -9.83
CA THR A 360 22.20 14.26 -10.45
C THR A 360 23.26 13.27 -10.92
N GLY A 361 24.12 13.71 -11.85
CA GLY A 361 25.28 12.94 -12.33
C GLY A 361 25.24 12.57 -13.83
N ILE A 362 24.10 12.77 -14.48
CA ILE A 362 23.86 12.61 -15.92
C ILE A 362 22.96 13.75 -16.41
N ASP A 363 22.83 13.91 -17.72
CA ASP A 363 21.96 14.90 -18.34
C ASP A 363 20.89 14.27 -19.25
N ALA A 364 19.76 14.96 -19.40
CA ALA A 364 18.70 14.51 -20.30
C ALA A 364 19.18 14.55 -21.77
N GLY A 365 18.89 13.48 -22.51
CA GLY A 365 19.31 13.30 -23.90
C GLY A 365 20.67 12.62 -24.08
N GLU A 366 21.44 12.41 -23.00
CA GLU A 366 22.64 11.59 -23.03
C GLU A 366 22.31 10.10 -23.28
N PHE A 367 23.26 9.35 -23.85
CA PHE A 367 23.06 7.94 -24.18
C PHE A 367 23.61 7.05 -23.05
N ALA A 368 22.71 6.47 -22.27
CA ALA A 368 23.03 5.52 -21.21
C ALA A 368 23.19 4.11 -21.79
N ILE A 369 24.39 3.55 -21.64
CA ILE A 369 24.78 2.27 -22.25
C ILE A 369 24.12 1.11 -21.51
N THR A 370 23.30 0.34 -22.22
CA THR A 370 22.59 -0.83 -21.68
C THR A 370 23.37 -2.13 -21.88
N SER A 371 24.28 -2.19 -22.87
CA SER A 371 25.10 -3.37 -23.10
C SER A 371 26.04 -3.69 -21.92
N PRO A 372 26.24 -4.99 -21.60
CA PRO A 372 27.24 -5.40 -20.64
C PRO A 372 28.64 -5.24 -21.26
N ILE A 373 29.51 -4.44 -20.63
CA ILE A 373 30.89 -4.26 -21.04
C ILE A 373 31.79 -4.79 -19.93
N GLN A 374 32.64 -5.75 -20.27
CA GLN A 374 33.65 -6.26 -19.33
C GLN A 374 34.86 -5.33 -19.31
N ALA A 375 35.37 -5.03 -18.11
CA ALA A 375 36.56 -4.19 -17.90
C ALA A 375 36.47 -2.80 -18.58
N ALA A 376 35.30 -2.16 -18.54
CA ALA A 376 35.14 -0.79 -19.02
C ALA A 376 36.04 0.20 -18.25
N PHE A 377 36.64 1.13 -18.98
CA PHE A 377 37.42 2.24 -18.43
C PHE A 377 36.99 3.56 -19.09
N ASP A 378 37.27 4.66 -18.41
CA ASP A 378 36.91 6.00 -18.89
C ASP A 378 37.71 6.35 -20.15
N GLY A 379 37.01 6.84 -21.18
CA GLY A 379 37.60 7.13 -22.50
C GLY A 379 37.71 5.92 -23.45
N MET A 380 37.12 4.77 -23.11
CA MET A 380 37.11 3.60 -23.99
C MET A 380 36.40 3.91 -25.32
N ASN A 381 37.03 3.56 -26.46
CA ASN A 381 36.42 3.76 -27.78
C ASN A 381 35.22 2.83 -27.98
N ILE A 382 34.07 3.41 -28.33
CA ILE A 382 32.81 2.71 -28.52
C ILE A 382 32.05 3.28 -29.71
N THR A 383 31.19 2.45 -30.28
CA THR A 383 30.19 2.87 -31.27
C THR A 383 28.82 2.69 -30.65
N VAL A 384 28.07 3.79 -30.51
CA VAL A 384 26.77 3.78 -29.84
C VAL A 384 25.68 3.36 -30.83
N MET A 385 24.89 2.36 -30.43
CA MET A 385 23.76 1.85 -31.19
C MET A 385 22.47 2.05 -30.36
N GLU A 386 21.48 2.73 -30.93
CA GLU A 386 20.17 2.90 -30.31
C GLU A 386 19.17 1.96 -30.98
N ARG A 387 18.44 1.19 -30.18
CA ARG A 387 17.30 0.40 -30.67
C ARG A 387 16.05 1.27 -30.58
N LEU A 388 15.47 1.58 -31.74
CA LEU A 388 14.25 2.37 -31.83
C LEU A 388 13.02 1.50 -31.51
N PRO A 389 11.88 2.11 -31.09
CA PRO A 389 10.67 1.37 -30.73
C PRO A 389 10.08 0.49 -31.85
N ASP A 390 10.40 0.80 -33.11
CA ASP A 390 10.00 0.03 -34.29
C ASP A 390 10.91 -1.18 -34.59
N GLY A 391 11.91 -1.42 -33.73
CA GLY A 391 12.87 -2.52 -33.85
C GLY A 391 14.06 -2.21 -34.76
N THR A 392 14.12 -1.03 -35.37
CA THR A 392 15.29 -0.61 -36.17
C THR A 392 16.46 -0.21 -35.26
N ILE A 393 17.68 -0.34 -35.78
CA ILE A 393 18.90 0.01 -35.06
C ILE A 393 19.52 1.23 -35.74
N LYS A 394 19.71 2.29 -34.96
CA LYS A 394 20.41 3.49 -35.38
C LYS A 394 21.82 3.49 -34.81
N THR A 395 22.81 3.48 -35.69
CA THR A 395 24.22 3.59 -35.30
C THR A 395 24.64 5.05 -35.31
N TYR A 396 25.27 5.50 -34.24
CA TYR A 396 25.89 6.82 -34.13
C TYR A 396 27.39 6.65 -34.35
N GLU A 397 27.85 7.01 -35.54
CA GLU A 397 29.28 7.04 -35.88
C GLU A 397 29.91 8.32 -35.33
N PRO A 398 31.14 8.24 -34.77
CA PRO A 398 31.86 9.42 -34.29
C PRO A 398 32.10 10.39 -35.44
N VAL A 399 32.03 11.70 -35.17
CA VAL A 399 32.36 12.70 -36.19
C VAL A 399 33.87 12.69 -36.36
N GLU A 400 34.35 12.35 -37.56
CA GLU A 400 35.76 12.52 -37.92
C GLU A 400 36.09 14.02 -37.88
N ASP A 401 36.99 14.43 -36.97
CA ASP A 401 37.64 15.74 -37.03
C ASP A 401 38.45 15.78 -38.31
N THR A 402 37.84 16.25 -39.39
CA THR A 402 38.55 16.61 -40.62
C THR A 402 39.23 17.95 -40.38
N PRO A 403 40.57 18.03 -40.37
CA PRO A 403 41.25 19.30 -40.32
C PRO A 403 41.24 19.88 -41.73
N ASP A 404 40.17 20.55 -42.10
CA ASP A 404 40.19 21.82 -42.82
C ASP A 404 38.75 22.23 -43.13
N GLY A 405 38.45 23.50 -42.84
CA GLY A 405 37.14 24.07 -43.02
C GLY A 405 36.75 24.12 -44.50
N GLU A 406 35.86 23.22 -44.89
CA GLU A 406 34.91 23.48 -45.98
C GLU A 406 33.52 23.03 -45.51
N GLU A 407 32.59 23.98 -45.49
CA GLU A 407 31.17 23.70 -45.39
C GLU A 407 30.79 22.78 -46.55
N VAL A 408 30.50 21.51 -46.25
CA VAL A 408 29.88 20.61 -47.23
C VAL A 408 28.45 20.34 -46.82
N GLU A 409 27.60 20.86 -47.69
CA GLU A 409 26.16 20.75 -47.80
C GLU A 409 25.64 19.32 -47.55
N GLU A 410 24.61 19.27 -46.71
CA GLU A 410 23.65 18.20 -46.45
C GLU A 410 23.50 17.17 -47.61
N THR A 411 24.05 15.95 -47.47
CA THR A 411 23.54 14.77 -48.23
C THR A 411 23.89 13.42 -47.56
N ALA A 412 22.89 12.54 -47.48
CA ALA A 412 22.91 11.08 -47.30
C ALA A 412 22.86 10.47 -45.87
N MET A 413 21.66 10.51 -45.30
CA MET A 413 21.12 9.54 -44.34
C MET A 413 21.21 8.10 -44.91
N ARG A 414 22.02 7.21 -44.31
CA ARG A 414 21.99 5.77 -44.61
C ARG A 414 21.20 5.03 -43.53
N LEU A 415 19.94 4.70 -43.84
CA LEU A 415 19.16 3.67 -43.13
C LEU A 415 19.69 2.29 -43.56
N THR A 416 20.39 1.58 -42.69
CA THR A 416 20.62 0.13 -42.86
C THR A 416 19.54 -0.66 -42.12
N SER A 417 18.49 -1.04 -42.84
CA SER A 417 17.49 -2.02 -42.39
C SER A 417 18.08 -3.43 -42.46
N ALA A 418 18.63 -3.94 -41.35
CA ALA A 418 18.93 -5.36 -41.22
C ALA A 418 17.66 -6.11 -40.80
N LYS A 419 16.95 -6.68 -41.79
CA LYS A 419 15.82 -7.57 -41.59
C LYS A 419 16.35 -8.94 -41.16
N GLY A 420 16.29 -9.23 -39.86
CA GLY A 420 16.60 -10.56 -39.32
C GLY A 420 15.59 -11.59 -39.81
N ALA A 421 16.10 -12.62 -40.48
CA ALA A 421 15.36 -13.76 -40.96
C ALA A 421 14.98 -14.70 -39.81
N SER A 422 13.82 -15.33 -39.99
CA SER A 422 13.31 -16.50 -39.31
C SER A 422 14.32 -17.64 -39.20
N GLU A 423 14.48 -18.18 -37.98
CA GLU A 423 14.21 -19.59 -37.64
C GLU A 423 14.01 -19.73 -36.12
#